data_AF-A0A7X7BS65-F1
#
_entry.id   AF-A0A7X7BS65-F1
#
_cell.length_a   1.000
_cell.length_b   1.000
_cell.length_c   1.000
_cell.angle_alpha   90.00
_cell.angle_beta   90.00
_cell.angle_gamma   90.00
#
_symmetry.space_group_name_H-M   'P 1'
#
loop_
_entity.id
_entity.type
_entity.pdbx_description
1 polymer ?
#
loop_
_entity_poly.entity_id
_entity_poly.type
_entity_poly.pdbx_seq_one_letter_code
_entity_poly.pdbx_strand_id
1 'polypeptide(L)'
;MSTTRKELKDNAKHALRGNWTWAVVIALINGLVVWILTSGGHKLDSFYMDYDGNNVFFQFLSPVGSILAWVADFIVLSLTISFLNLRDNEDTSDEKPYIAAFSVFTENRFGPECINFVMTSIFTFLWSLLLIIPGIVKGYSYAMT
;
A
#
# COMPACT_ATOMS: atom_id res chain seq x y z
N MET A 1 17.63 -1.17 26.51
CA MET A 1 16.50 -0.75 27.35
C MET A 1 15.23 -1.19 26.63
N SER A 2 14.38 -2.03 27.21
CA SER A 2 13.15 -2.50 26.54
C SER A 2 12.09 -1.40 26.61
N THR A 3 11.70 -0.84 25.47
CA THR A 3 10.61 0.15 25.39
C THR A 3 9.31 -0.46 25.88
N THR A 4 8.59 0.24 26.76
CA THR A 4 7.32 -0.26 27.30
C THR A 4 6.16 0.09 26.36
N ARG A 5 5.09 -0.73 26.34
CA ARG A 5 3.89 -0.44 25.52
C ARG A 5 3.28 0.93 25.83
N LYS A 6 3.32 1.34 27.11
CA LYS A 6 2.83 2.64 27.57
C LYS A 6 3.66 3.76 26.95
N GLU A 7 4.97 3.66 27.01
CA GLU A 7 5.92 4.62 26.44
C GLU A 7 5.74 4.76 24.92
N LEU A 8 5.62 3.65 24.18
CA LEU A 8 5.35 3.69 22.73
C LEU A 8 4.03 4.42 22.41
N LYS A 9 2.98 4.16 23.19
CA LYS A 9 1.68 4.82 23.02
C LYS A 9 1.73 6.31 23.36
N ASP A 10 2.44 6.68 24.41
CA ASP A 10 2.57 8.06 24.85
C ASP A 10 3.41 8.87 23.84
N ASN A 11 4.48 8.28 23.29
CA ASN A 11 5.29 8.88 22.21
C ASN A 11 4.47 9.07 20.93
N ALA A 12 3.68 8.09 20.51
CA ALA A 12 2.83 8.21 19.32
C ALA A 12 1.77 9.31 19.49
N LYS A 13 1.16 9.42 20.67
CA LYS A 13 0.22 10.51 20.98
C LYS A 13 0.92 11.87 21.00
N HIS A 14 2.15 11.92 21.49
CA HIS A 14 2.94 13.15 21.51
C HIS A 14 3.27 13.62 20.10
N ALA A 15 3.73 12.73 19.23
CA ALA A 15 4.01 13.03 17.82
C ALA A 15 2.77 13.55 17.06
N LEU A 16 1.57 13.09 17.43
CA LEU A 16 0.31 13.56 16.84
C LEU A 16 -0.22 14.86 17.46
N ARG A 17 0.29 15.32 18.61
CA ARG A 17 -0.15 16.58 19.22
C ARG A 17 0.35 17.74 18.36
N GLY A 18 -0.56 18.56 17.85
CA GLY A 18 -0.26 19.67 16.94
C GLY A 18 -0.51 19.31 15.47
N ASN A 19 -0.16 18.09 15.05
CA ASN A 19 -0.21 17.67 13.64
C ASN A 19 -1.29 16.61 13.34
N TRP A 20 -2.21 16.33 14.27
CA TRP A 20 -3.23 15.29 14.08
C TRP A 20 -4.11 15.53 12.84
N THR A 21 -4.54 16.77 12.61
CA THR A 21 -5.34 17.13 11.42
C THR A 21 -4.56 16.87 10.13
N TRP A 22 -3.27 17.17 10.10
CA TRP A 22 -2.38 16.89 8.97
C TRP A 22 -2.33 15.38 8.68
N ALA A 23 -2.15 14.55 9.72
CA ALA A 23 -2.10 13.10 9.60
C ALA A 23 -3.42 12.51 9.07
N VAL A 24 -4.56 13.01 9.56
CA VAL A 24 -5.89 12.58 9.12
C VAL A 24 -6.13 12.94 7.66
N VAL A 25 -5.76 14.16 7.24
CA VAL A 25 -5.94 14.60 5.85
C VAL A 25 -5.14 13.72 4.89
N ILE A 26 -3.89 13.38 5.22
CA ILE A 26 -3.06 12.50 4.40
C ILE A 26 -3.68 11.11 4.29
N ALA A 27 -4.15 10.55 5.41
CA ALA A 27 -4.82 9.25 5.43
C ALA A 27 -6.11 9.26 4.58
N LEU A 28 -6.88 10.36 4.64
CA LEU A 28 -8.08 10.53 3.81
C LEU A 28 -7.75 10.65 2.32
N ILE A 29 -6.72 11.40 1.95
CA ILE A 29 -6.27 11.53 0.56
C ILE A 29 -5.83 10.16 0.03
N ASN A 30 -4.98 9.45 0.77
CA ASN A 30 -4.52 8.11 0.37
C ASN A 30 -5.70 7.13 0.27
N GLY A 31 -6.60 7.13 1.24
CA GLY A 31 -7.81 6.31 1.20
C GLY A 31 -8.69 6.60 -0.02
N LEU A 32 -8.85 7.87 -0.37
CA LEU A 32 -9.60 8.30 -1.56
C LEU A 32 -8.89 7.85 -2.84
N VAL A 33 -7.57 8.00 -2.93
CA VAL A 33 -6.78 7.58 -4.10
C VAL A 33 -6.91 6.07 -4.33
N VAL A 34 -6.72 5.27 -3.27
CA VAL A 34 -6.89 3.81 -3.34
C VAL A 34 -8.31 3.45 -3.78
N TRP A 35 -9.33 4.09 -3.19
CA TRP A 35 -10.72 3.83 -3.53
C TRP A 35 -11.04 4.16 -4.99
N ILE A 36 -10.59 5.31 -5.50
CA ILE A 36 -10.80 5.73 -6.89
C ILE A 36 -10.12 4.77 -7.87
N LEU A 37 -8.85 4.42 -7.62
CA LEU A 37 -8.07 3.57 -8.52
C LEU A 37 -8.64 2.16 -8.59
N THR A 38 -8.90 1.54 -7.42
CA THR A 38 -9.41 0.16 -7.35
C THR A 38 -10.85 0.06 -7.87
N SER A 39 -11.76 0.92 -7.41
CA SER A 39 -13.15 0.94 -7.88
C SER A 39 -13.24 1.26 -9.38
N GLY A 40 -12.39 2.16 -9.87
CA GLY A 40 -12.27 2.47 -11.28
C GLY A 40 -11.87 1.26 -12.11
N GLY A 41 -10.86 0.51 -11.66
CA GLY A 41 -10.41 -0.73 -12.32
C GLY A 41 -11.48 -1.81 -12.36
N HIS A 42 -12.15 -2.06 -11.23
CA HIS A 42 -13.26 -3.03 -11.18
C HIS A 42 -14.41 -2.65 -12.11
N LYS A 43 -14.74 -1.35 -12.18
CA LYS A 43 -15.77 -0.85 -13.09
C LYS A 43 -15.35 -1.01 -14.56
N LEU A 44 -14.08 -0.79 -14.89
CA LEU A 44 -13.55 -1.03 -16.24
C LEU A 44 -13.69 -2.51 -16.61
N ASP A 45 -13.33 -3.43 -15.72
CA ASP A 45 -13.43 -4.87 -15.96
C ASP A 45 -14.87 -5.30 -16.24
N SER A 46 -15.84 -4.75 -15.49
CA SER A 46 -17.28 -5.02 -15.71
C SER A 46 -17.81 -4.62 -17.08
N PHE A 47 -17.12 -3.74 -17.83
CA PHE A 47 -17.53 -3.35 -19.18
C PHE A 47 -17.10 -4.33 -20.26
N TYR A 48 -15.97 -5.02 -20.09
CA TYR A 48 -15.39 -5.86 -21.14
C TYR A 48 -15.35 -7.35 -20.81
N MET A 49 -15.51 -7.72 -19.54
CA MET A 49 -15.71 -9.09 -19.07
C MET A 49 -16.90 -9.10 -18.11
N ASP A 50 -17.73 -10.14 -18.17
CA ASP A 50 -18.88 -10.33 -17.27
C ASP A 50 -18.38 -10.57 -15.83
N TYR A 51 -18.02 -9.47 -15.19
CA TYR A 51 -17.23 -9.40 -13.97
C TYR A 51 -18.02 -8.70 -12.86
N ASP A 52 -18.27 -9.41 -11.76
CA ASP A 52 -18.93 -8.87 -10.58
C ASP A 52 -17.94 -8.17 -9.65
N GLY A 53 -17.72 -6.88 -9.89
CA GLY A 53 -16.82 -6.04 -9.08
C GLY A 53 -17.33 -5.71 -7.67
N ASN A 54 -18.57 -6.09 -7.31
CA ASN A 54 -19.07 -5.87 -5.95
C ASN A 54 -18.72 -7.02 -5.00
N ASN A 55 -18.34 -8.18 -5.54
CA ASN A 55 -17.97 -9.33 -4.75
C ASN A 55 -16.48 -9.28 -4.39
N VAL A 56 -16.19 -9.23 -3.09
CA VAL A 56 -14.82 -9.12 -2.55
C VAL A 56 -13.91 -10.27 -3.02
N PHE A 57 -14.45 -11.48 -3.25
CA PHE A 57 -13.65 -12.59 -3.77
C PHE A 57 -13.23 -12.35 -5.23
N PHE A 58 -14.15 -11.83 -6.06
CA PHE A 58 -13.87 -11.52 -7.46
C PHE A 58 -13.03 -10.24 -7.61
N GLN A 59 -12.97 -9.35 -6.62
CA GLN A 59 -12.09 -8.18 -6.61
C GLN A 59 -10.61 -8.53 -6.83
N PHE A 60 -10.11 -9.63 -6.26
CA PHE A 60 -8.73 -10.06 -6.47
C PHE A 60 -8.43 -10.64 -7.86
N LEU A 61 -9.46 -11.01 -8.62
CA LEU A 61 -9.32 -11.60 -9.95
C LEU A 61 -9.43 -10.56 -11.09
N SER A 62 -9.66 -9.30 -10.73
CA SER A 62 -9.77 -8.14 -11.62
C SER A 62 -8.46 -7.85 -12.34
N PRO A 63 -8.34 -8.02 -13.68
CA PRO A 63 -7.09 -7.71 -14.38
C PRO A 63 -6.73 -6.23 -14.31
N VAL A 64 -7.64 -5.30 -14.59
CA VAL A 64 -7.33 -3.86 -14.49
C VAL A 64 -7.31 -3.41 -13.04
N GLY A 65 -8.23 -3.91 -12.21
CA GLY A 65 -8.27 -3.57 -10.78
C GLY A 65 -6.98 -3.95 -10.04
N SER A 66 -6.39 -5.10 -10.34
CA SER A 66 -5.12 -5.53 -9.73
C SER A 66 -3.93 -4.65 -10.15
N ILE A 67 -3.86 -4.23 -11.41
CA ILE A 67 -2.82 -3.29 -11.88
C ILE A 67 -2.98 -1.94 -11.19
N LEU A 68 -4.20 -1.41 -11.12
CA LEU A 68 -4.46 -0.12 -10.46
C LEU A 68 -4.28 -0.20 -8.93
N ALA A 69 -4.56 -1.34 -8.30
CA ALA A 69 -4.24 -1.59 -6.90
C ALA A 69 -2.74 -1.55 -6.65
N TRP A 70 -1.94 -2.20 -7.51
CA TRP A 70 -0.47 -2.16 -7.41
C TRP A 70 0.09 -0.74 -7.57
N VAL A 71 -0.49 0.07 -8.47
CA VAL A 71 -0.15 1.50 -8.59
C VAL A 71 -0.58 2.28 -7.34
N ALA A 72 -1.75 1.99 -6.78
CA ALA A 72 -2.23 2.64 -5.57
C ALA A 72 -1.32 2.34 -4.37
N ASP A 73 -0.86 1.10 -4.23
CA ASP A 73 0.08 0.68 -3.18
C ASP A 73 1.40 1.46 -3.24
N PHE A 74 1.89 1.75 -4.44
CA PHE A 74 3.05 2.62 -4.61
C PHE A 74 2.80 4.04 -4.07
N ILE A 75 1.61 4.61 -4.34
CA ILE A 75 1.25 5.94 -3.82
C ILE A 75 1.13 5.91 -2.29
N VAL A 76 0.61 4.82 -1.71
CA VAL A 76 0.49 4.60 -0.26
C VAL A 76 1.86 4.59 0.45
N LEU A 77 2.97 4.35 -0.25
CA LEU A 77 4.31 4.57 0.34
C LEU A 77 4.49 6.01 0.87
N SER A 78 3.82 6.99 0.25
CA SER A 78 3.81 8.38 0.73
C SER A 78 3.23 8.50 2.13
N LEU A 79 2.21 7.71 2.46
CA LEU A 79 1.66 7.63 3.82
C LEU A 79 2.71 7.09 4.78
N THR A 80 3.42 6.02 4.40
CA THR A 80 4.50 5.44 5.22
C THR A 80 5.60 6.46 5.48
N ILE A 81 6.08 7.16 4.45
CA ILE A 81 7.11 8.20 4.57
C ILE A 81 6.63 9.33 5.47
N SER A 82 5.42 9.85 5.24
CA SER A 82 4.82 10.92 6.05
C SER A 82 4.71 10.56 7.54
N PHE A 83 4.34 9.31 7.84
CA PHE A 83 4.24 8.83 9.21
C PHE A 83 5.61 8.54 9.85
N LEU A 84 6.64 8.24 9.04
CA LEU A 84 8.02 8.19 9.53
C LEU A 84 8.50 9.58 9.93
N ASN A 85 8.25 10.61 9.13
CA ASN A 85 8.60 12.00 9.45
C ASN A 85 7.88 12.47 10.73
N LEU A 86 6.58 12.13 10.90
CA LEU A 86 5.85 12.38 12.15
C LEU A 86 6.48 11.67 13.36
N ARG A 87 6.85 10.39 13.21
CA ARG A 87 7.48 9.62 14.28
C ARG A 87 8.82 10.23 14.68
N ASP A 88 9.59 10.69 13.71
CA ASP A 88 10.91 11.26 13.91
C ASP A 88 10.85 12.69 14.45
N ASN A 89 9.63 13.22 14.72
CA ASN A 89 9.34 14.59 15.16
C ASN A 89 9.95 15.64 14.22
N GLU A 90 10.01 15.31 12.93
CA GLU A 90 10.40 16.27 11.91
C GLU A 90 9.30 17.35 11.80
N ASP A 91 9.72 18.61 11.69
CA ASP A 91 8.79 19.73 11.71
C ASP A 91 7.91 19.70 10.46
N THR A 92 6.73 19.12 10.62
CA THR A 92 5.73 18.93 9.58
C THR A 92 4.76 20.11 9.48
N SER A 93 5.02 21.20 10.23
CA SER A 93 4.15 22.38 10.27
C SER A 93 4.18 23.20 8.98
N ASP A 94 5.31 23.23 8.27
CA ASP A 94 5.48 23.95 7.01
C ASP A 94 5.04 23.12 5.78
N GLU A 95 5.00 21.79 5.91
CA GLU A 95 4.62 20.90 4.81
C GLU A 95 3.10 20.78 4.67
N LYS A 96 2.59 21.14 3.50
CA LYS A 96 1.16 21.02 3.21
C LYS A 96 0.74 19.54 3.13
N PRO A 97 -0.39 19.13 3.77
CA PRO A 97 -0.80 17.72 3.82
C PRO A 97 -0.95 17.04 2.46
N TYR A 98 -1.36 17.77 1.43
CA TYR A 98 -1.51 17.20 0.09
C TYR A 98 -0.17 16.94 -0.61
N ILE A 99 0.90 17.66 -0.26
CA ILE A 99 2.25 17.37 -0.75
C ILE A 99 2.77 16.10 -0.08
N ALA A 100 2.61 16.01 1.24
CA ALA A 100 2.98 14.84 2.02
C ALA A 100 2.27 13.56 1.55
N ALA A 101 0.98 13.67 1.18
CA ALA A 101 0.21 12.56 0.62
C ALA A 101 0.74 12.00 -0.70
N PHE A 102 1.58 12.75 -1.41
CA PHE A 102 2.26 12.33 -2.64
C PHE A 102 3.80 12.43 -2.50
N SER A 103 4.31 12.34 -1.28
CA SER A 103 5.76 12.47 -0.98
C SER A 103 6.64 11.45 -1.70
N VAL A 104 6.09 10.31 -2.15
CA VAL A 104 6.83 9.36 -3.00
C VAL A 104 7.27 9.99 -4.34
N PHE A 105 6.57 11.03 -4.80
CA PHE A 105 6.89 11.76 -6.04
C PHE A 105 7.72 13.02 -5.81
N THR A 106 8.02 13.38 -4.56
CA THR A 106 8.78 14.61 -4.23
C THR A 106 10.23 14.29 -3.88
N GLU A 107 11.04 15.34 -3.65
CA GLU A 107 12.40 15.24 -3.09
C GLU A 107 13.38 14.30 -3.83
N ASN A 108 13.18 14.09 -5.13
CA ASN A 108 13.98 13.14 -5.92
C ASN A 108 13.95 11.69 -5.37
N ARG A 109 12.94 11.35 -4.54
CA ARG A 109 12.73 10.02 -3.96
C ARG A 109 12.13 9.03 -4.94
N PHE A 110 11.42 9.53 -5.95
CA PHE A 110 10.69 8.69 -6.91
C PHE A 110 11.54 7.59 -7.53
N GLY A 111 12.75 7.91 -8.01
CA GLY A 111 13.63 6.94 -8.67
C GLY A 111 14.00 5.76 -7.75
N PRO A 112 14.67 6.04 -6.61
CA PRO A 112 15.01 5.00 -5.63
C PRO A 112 13.79 4.21 -5.14
N GLU A 113 12.70 4.88 -4.78
CA GLU A 113 11.51 4.21 -4.24
C GLU A 113 10.79 3.37 -5.29
N CYS A 114 10.70 3.84 -6.55
CA CYS A 114 10.11 3.07 -7.64
C CYS A 114 10.93 1.80 -7.92
N ILE A 115 12.26 1.90 -7.96
CA ILE A 115 13.12 0.74 -8.17
C ILE A 115 12.97 -0.24 -7.00
N ASN A 116 12.99 0.26 -5.76
CA ASN A 116 12.82 -0.56 -4.58
C ASN A 116 11.46 -1.29 -4.56
N PHE A 117 10.38 -0.58 -4.91
CA PHE A 117 9.04 -1.13 -4.98
C PHE A 117 8.90 -2.22 -6.06
N VAL A 118 9.44 -1.96 -7.26
CA VAL A 118 9.44 -2.94 -8.36
C VAL A 118 10.29 -4.16 -8.01
N MET A 119 11.50 -3.98 -7.48
CA MET A 119 12.37 -5.09 -7.06
C MET A 119 11.71 -5.92 -5.95
N THR A 120 11.11 -5.27 -4.96
CA THR A 120 10.39 -5.95 -3.88
C THR A 120 9.20 -6.74 -4.43
N SER A 121 8.45 -6.18 -5.38
CA SER A 121 7.34 -6.87 -6.05
C SER A 121 7.81 -8.11 -6.84
N ILE A 122 8.90 -7.98 -7.60
CA ILE A 122 9.47 -9.10 -8.37
C ILE A 122 9.97 -10.19 -7.43
N PHE A 123 10.71 -9.84 -6.39
CA PHE A 123 11.25 -10.84 -5.46
C PHE A 123 10.13 -11.54 -4.69
N THR A 124 9.16 -10.80 -4.14
CA THR A 124 8.02 -11.41 -3.45
C THR A 124 7.22 -12.33 -4.36
N PHE A 125 7.03 -11.96 -5.64
CA PHE A 125 6.43 -12.84 -6.65
C PHE A 125 7.25 -14.11 -6.89
N LEU A 126 8.56 -14.01 -7.09
CA LEU A 126 9.44 -15.17 -7.31
C LEU A 126 9.48 -16.10 -6.09
N TRP A 127 9.51 -15.55 -4.88
CA TRP A 127 9.41 -16.31 -3.64
C TRP A 127 8.06 -17.02 -3.52
N SER A 128 6.95 -16.35 -3.88
CA SER A 128 5.64 -16.99 -3.91
C SER A 128 5.58 -18.15 -4.90
N LEU A 129 6.20 -18.00 -6.08
CA LEU A 129 6.26 -19.04 -7.11
C LEU A 129 7.04 -20.26 -6.62
N LEU A 130 8.17 -20.05 -5.93
CA LEU A 130 8.97 -21.12 -5.34
C LEU A 130 8.17 -21.97 -4.34
N LEU A 131 7.21 -21.37 -3.62
CA LEU A 131 6.35 -22.07 -2.65
C LEU A 131 5.12 -22.71 -3.29
N ILE A 132 4.53 -22.08 -4.31
CA ILE A 132 3.32 -22.57 -4.97
C ILE A 132 3.61 -23.81 -5.82
N ILE A 133 4.71 -23.82 -6.59
CA ILE A 133 5.07 -24.94 -7.49
C ILE A 133 5.15 -26.30 -6.74
N PRO A 134 5.91 -26.46 -5.63
CA PRO A 134 5.99 -27.75 -4.94
C PRO A 134 4.63 -28.20 -4.38
N GLY A 135 3.78 -27.27 -3.97
CA GLY A 135 2.40 -27.56 -3.55
C GLY A 135 1.58 -28.17 -4.69
N ILE A 136 1.63 -27.57 -5.88
CA ILE A 136 0.96 -28.09 -7.07
C ILE A 136 1.49 -29.48 -7.45
N VAL A 137 2.82 -29.66 -7.48
CA VAL A 137 3.45 -30.95 -7.82
C VAL A 137 3.01 -32.05 -6.86
N LYS A 138 2.97 -31.80 -5.54
CA LYS A 138 2.54 -32.79 -4.57
C LYS A 138 1.04 -33.07 -4.65
N GLY A 139 0.21 -32.06 -4.93
CA GLY A 139 -1.23 -32.24 -5.19
C GLY A 139 -1.49 -33.25 -6.31
N TYR A 140 -0.79 -33.11 -7.44
CA TYR A 140 -0.86 -34.07 -8.54
C TYR A 140 -0.35 -35.46 -8.16
N SER A 141 0.74 -35.55 -7.39
CA SER A 141 1.29 -36.86 -6.95
C SER A 141 0.30 -37.67 -6.11
N TYR A 142 -0.51 -37.00 -5.27
CA TYR A 142 -1.52 -37.69 -4.44
C TYR A 142 -2.79 -38.05 -5.22
N ALA A 143 -3.18 -37.26 -6.22
CA ALA A 143 -4.34 -37.57 -7.04
C ALA A 143 -4.08 -38.68 -8.08
N MET A 144 -2.81 -38.95 -8.38
CA MET A 144 -2.37 -40.02 -9.29
C MET A 144 -1.90 -41.30 -8.56
N THR A 145 -2.21 -41.45 -7.27
CA THR A 145 -2.05 -42.71 -6.52
C THR A 145 -3.42 -43.31 -6.27
#